data_AF-T5LUN7-F1
#
_entry.id   AF-T5LUN7-F1
#
_cell.length_a   1.000
_cell.length_b   1.000
_cell.length_c   1.000
_cell.angle_alpha   90.00
_cell.angle_beta   90.00
_cell.angle_gamma   90.00
#
_symmetry.space_group_name_H-M   'P 1'
#
loop_
_entity.id
_entity.type
_entity.pdbx_description
1 polymer ?
#
loop_
_entity_poly.entity_id
_entity_poly.type
_entity_poly.pdbx_seq_one_letter_code
_entity_poly.pdbx_strand_id
1 'polypeptide(L)'
;MMKKKPTNGKNSWNFHLAKPMAGLCDITLEIHAEFWLDTLQRWFRGYRTPEGHKAAIWGKKADLHIAIAPLGTPTRTFPAIEEKTTRSKNPRLPPEQQAYVNRLQKKIRSLKKRLPPRVDEVLEQRCLDEINAGKIKTIIRECDTIWGDKGLSVEEKIGRLVPYKIEIYDLVSQFQLPDELVRADTNISILMATISYYTQCVEKTARKCKIKTPGQVRQLVKRVDGIITRMNEAQNRLNRIERDMTREKSETYDTYLDIKIGAKPAFRPFEKQLELYERLGEMPSLSTNTKIECLNEAVKLVRKQYGKTTESRCPHEPLVRKHLRAIGGYLNELGKEGETSWQLRMADKLLPTANAWREDGDLPALSKEALAAQIELQSVHIETREKEDGSIHYELELFFHDTDDTFAGHVLYAAIENGKVEEITLMG
;
A
#
# COMPACT_ATOMS: atom_id res chain seq x y z
N MET A 1 -14.48 -2.47 30.35
CA MET A 1 -14.73 -2.62 28.90
C MET A 1 -13.49 -2.17 28.10
N MET A 2 -12.58 -3.09 27.79
CA MET A 2 -11.45 -2.81 26.90
C MET A 2 -11.83 -3.20 25.48
N LYS A 3 -11.93 -2.22 24.57
CA LYS A 3 -12.04 -2.47 23.12
C LYS A 3 -10.74 -3.12 22.64
N LYS A 4 -10.78 -4.41 22.29
CA LYS A 4 -9.70 -5.06 21.53
C LYS A 4 -9.58 -4.34 20.18
N LYS A 5 -8.43 -3.69 19.94
CA LYS A 5 -8.09 -3.17 18.61
C LYS A 5 -8.00 -4.35 17.62
N PRO A 6 -8.48 -4.21 16.38
CA PRO A 6 -8.23 -5.21 15.34
C PRO A 6 -6.72 -5.35 15.17
N THR A 7 -6.23 -6.56 15.36
CA THR A 7 -4.82 -6.92 15.18
C THR A 7 -4.45 -6.64 13.72
N ASN A 8 -3.46 -5.76 13.54
CA ASN A 8 -2.79 -5.51 12.26
C ASN A 8 -2.59 -6.83 11.48
N GLY A 9 -2.80 -6.81 10.16
CA GLY A 9 -2.66 -7.95 9.24
C GLY A 9 -1.24 -8.54 9.09
N LYS A 10 -0.45 -8.59 10.15
CA LYS A 10 0.91 -9.15 10.22
C LYS A 10 0.98 -10.53 10.89
N ASN A 11 -0.08 -10.99 11.57
CA ASN A 11 -0.10 -12.24 12.34
C ASN A 11 -1.24 -13.19 11.91
N SER A 12 -1.74 -13.01 10.68
CA SER A 12 -2.86 -13.76 10.13
C SER A 12 -2.45 -14.35 8.79
N TRP A 13 -2.79 -15.62 8.56
CA TRP A 13 -2.47 -16.34 7.34
C TRP A 13 -3.74 -16.96 6.78
N ASN A 14 -3.91 -16.88 5.46
CA ASN A 14 -4.98 -17.55 4.76
C ASN A 14 -4.47 -18.88 4.19
N PHE A 15 -5.16 -19.97 4.49
CA PHE A 15 -4.84 -21.32 4.05
C PHE A 15 -5.88 -21.80 3.06
N HIS A 16 -5.44 -21.99 1.82
CA HIS A 16 -6.25 -22.66 0.82
C HIS A 16 -6.38 -24.15 1.15
N LEU A 17 -7.61 -24.64 1.14
CA LEU A 17 -7.96 -26.01 1.49
C LEU A 17 -8.00 -26.87 0.23
N ALA A 18 -7.36 -28.04 0.27
CA ALA A 18 -7.37 -28.98 -0.86
C ALA A 18 -8.76 -29.55 -1.17
N LYS A 19 -9.65 -29.57 -0.17
CA LYS A 19 -11.06 -29.92 -0.29
C LYS A 19 -11.88 -28.91 0.53
N PRO A 20 -13.03 -28.44 0.04
CA PRO A 20 -13.88 -27.55 0.83
C PRO A 20 -14.31 -28.21 2.15
N MET A 21 -14.33 -27.43 3.24
CA MET A 21 -14.73 -27.89 4.57
C MET A 21 -15.82 -26.94 5.08
N ALA A 22 -17.01 -27.45 5.41
CA ALA A 22 -18.13 -26.63 5.87
C ALA A 22 -18.43 -25.42 4.95
N GLY A 23 -18.40 -25.63 3.63
CA GLY A 23 -18.62 -24.58 2.63
C GLY A 23 -17.47 -23.57 2.46
N LEU A 24 -16.32 -23.78 3.11
CA LEU A 24 -15.14 -22.92 3.01
C LEU A 24 -14.10 -23.55 2.08
N CYS A 25 -13.56 -22.76 1.14
CA CYS A 25 -12.39 -23.11 0.33
C CYS A 25 -11.07 -22.60 0.93
N ASP A 26 -11.18 -21.63 1.84
CA ASP A 26 -10.06 -20.91 2.43
C ASP A 26 -10.37 -20.68 3.92
N ILE A 27 -9.37 -20.86 4.79
CA ILE A 27 -9.47 -20.58 6.23
C ILE A 27 -8.38 -19.61 6.64
N THR A 28 -8.79 -18.55 7.33
CA THR A 28 -7.87 -17.57 7.90
C THR A 28 -7.60 -17.89 9.37
N LEU A 29 -6.33 -18.00 9.74
CA LEU A 29 -5.89 -18.24 11.12
C LEU A 29 -4.93 -17.16 11.60
N GLU A 30 -5.10 -16.71 12.83
CA GLU A 30 -4.21 -15.79 13.54
C GLU A 30 -3.45 -16.48 14.67
N ILE A 31 -2.34 -15.87 15.12
CA ILE A 31 -1.64 -16.33 16.33
C ILE A 31 -2.59 -16.26 17.52
N HIS A 32 -2.76 -17.39 18.21
CA HIS A 32 -3.43 -17.44 19.51
C HIS A 32 -2.41 -17.17 20.63
N ALA A 33 -2.58 -16.02 21.30
CA ALA A 33 -1.74 -15.58 22.39
C ALA A 33 -2.60 -15.21 23.60
N GLU A 34 -2.25 -15.72 24.78
CA GLU A 34 -2.93 -15.39 26.03
C GLU A 34 -2.00 -14.69 26.99
N PHE A 35 -2.52 -13.75 27.77
CA PHE A 35 -1.79 -13.09 28.84
C PHE A 35 -2.17 -13.73 30.18
N TRP A 36 -1.18 -14.26 30.90
CA TRP A 36 -1.38 -14.89 32.20
C TRP A 36 -1.01 -13.90 33.30
N LEU A 37 -1.99 -13.55 34.15
CA LEU A 37 -1.84 -12.56 35.21
C LEU A 37 -0.79 -12.96 36.25
N ASP A 38 -0.77 -14.24 36.63
CA ASP A 38 0.12 -14.78 37.68
C ASP A 38 1.60 -14.66 37.33
N THR A 39 1.91 -14.68 36.03
CA THR A 39 3.29 -14.57 35.51
C THR A 39 3.56 -13.25 34.81
N LEU A 40 2.53 -12.39 34.65
CA LEU A 40 2.54 -11.16 33.85
C LEU A 40 3.15 -11.34 32.46
N GLN A 41 2.94 -12.50 31.83
CA GLN A 41 3.55 -12.84 30.56
C GLN A 41 2.55 -13.34 29.52
N ARG A 42 2.91 -13.15 28.26
CA ARG A 42 2.16 -13.67 27.11
C ARG A 42 2.67 -15.05 26.72
N TRP A 43 1.74 -15.97 26.52
CA TRP A 43 1.99 -17.35 26.13
C TRP A 43 1.40 -17.62 24.76
N PHE A 44 2.18 -18.25 23.90
CA PHE A 44 1.76 -18.75 22.60
C PHE A 44 0.99 -20.07 22.80
N ARG A 45 -0.27 -20.10 22.37
CA ARG A 45 -1.15 -21.28 22.44
C ARG A 45 -1.36 -21.96 21.08
N GLY A 46 -0.72 -21.44 20.02
CA GLY A 46 -0.91 -21.94 18.67
C GLY A 46 -1.64 -20.94 17.77
N TYR A 47 -2.64 -21.42 17.03
CA TYR A 47 -3.35 -20.63 16.02
C TYR A 47 -4.86 -20.73 16.20
N ARG A 48 -5.60 -19.71 15.82
CA ARG A 48 -7.07 -19.73 15.88
C ARG A 48 -7.75 -18.95 14.77
N THR A 49 -9.03 -19.21 14.53
CA THR A 49 -9.85 -18.33 13.67
C THR A 49 -10.10 -16.97 14.34
N PRO A 50 -10.24 -15.89 13.56
CA PRO A 50 -10.70 -14.60 14.08
C PRO A 50 -12.11 -14.70 14.70
N GLU A 51 -12.42 -13.80 15.65
CA GLU A 51 -13.76 -13.69 16.24
C GLU A 51 -14.82 -13.45 15.14
N GLY A 52 -15.96 -14.17 15.21
CA GLY A 52 -17.07 -14.05 14.25
C GLY A 52 -16.83 -14.73 12.90
N HIS A 53 -15.86 -15.64 12.79
CA HIS A 53 -15.69 -16.47 11.59
C HIS A 53 -16.89 -17.41 11.41
N LYS A 54 -17.48 -17.46 10.22
CA LYS A 54 -18.69 -18.25 9.94
C LYS A 54 -18.43 -19.35 8.92
N ALA A 55 -19.12 -20.48 9.08
CA ALA A 55 -19.09 -21.59 8.13
C ALA A 55 -20.50 -22.15 7.87
N ALA A 56 -20.64 -22.91 6.79
CA ALA A 56 -21.87 -23.63 6.46
C ALA A 56 -21.82 -25.05 7.07
N ILE A 57 -22.53 -25.26 8.18
CA ILE A 57 -22.67 -26.55 8.85
C ILE A 57 -24.10 -27.03 8.62
N TRP A 58 -24.26 -28.24 8.07
CA TRP A 58 -25.56 -28.79 7.65
C TRP A 58 -26.39 -27.87 6.75
N GLY A 59 -25.74 -27.00 5.97
CA GLY A 59 -26.41 -26.04 5.08
C GLY A 59 -26.84 -24.73 5.77
N LYS A 60 -26.70 -24.61 7.09
CA LYS A 60 -26.96 -23.39 7.86
C LYS A 60 -25.66 -22.66 8.19
N LYS A 61 -25.71 -21.33 8.34
CA LYS A 61 -24.56 -20.52 8.76
C LYS A 61 -24.41 -20.54 10.27
N ALA A 62 -23.33 -21.12 10.77
CA ALA A 62 -22.98 -21.13 12.20
C ALA A 62 -21.63 -20.45 12.42
N ASP A 63 -21.40 -19.98 13.65
CA ASP A 63 -20.08 -19.48 14.05
C ASP A 63 -19.09 -20.65 14.19
N LEU A 64 -17.90 -20.51 13.60
CA LEU A 64 -16.87 -21.53 13.57
C LEU A 64 -15.61 -21.03 14.27
N HIS A 65 -15.31 -21.66 15.40
CA HIS A 65 -14.11 -21.43 16.17
C HIS A 65 -13.17 -22.61 15.97
N ILE A 66 -11.99 -22.36 15.40
CA ILE A 66 -10.92 -23.36 15.30
C ILE A 66 -9.77 -22.88 16.17
N ALA A 67 -9.24 -23.78 16.99
CA ALA A 67 -7.99 -23.64 17.73
C ALA A 67 -7.06 -24.81 17.38
N ILE A 68 -5.82 -24.49 17.02
CA ILE A 68 -4.77 -25.45 16.70
C ILE A 68 -3.66 -25.23 17.70
N ALA A 69 -3.38 -26.22 18.52
CA ALA A 69 -2.33 -26.25 19.53
C ALA A 69 -1.23 -27.24 19.10
N PRO A 70 -0.10 -26.72 18.57
CA PRO A 70 1.08 -27.51 18.26
C PRO A 70 1.66 -28.24 19.48
N LEU A 71 2.45 -29.29 19.24
CA LEU A 71 3.20 -29.98 20.31
C LEU A 71 4.07 -28.99 21.09
N GLY A 72 4.06 -29.07 22.42
CA GLY A 72 4.84 -28.21 23.29
C GLY A 72 4.25 -26.80 23.52
N THR A 73 2.98 -26.57 23.19
CA THR A 73 2.22 -25.37 23.59
C THR A 73 1.34 -25.65 24.82
N PRO A 74 1.12 -24.67 25.72
CA PRO A 74 1.55 -23.27 25.65
C PRO A 74 3.04 -23.07 25.91
N THR A 75 3.66 -22.10 25.23
CA THR A 75 5.07 -21.73 25.44
C THR A 75 5.25 -20.22 25.52
N ARG A 76 6.26 -19.77 26.28
CA ARG A 76 6.66 -18.35 26.36
C ARG A 76 7.29 -17.86 25.05
N THR A 77 7.83 -18.78 24.27
CA THR A 77 8.51 -18.46 23.03
C THR A 77 7.50 -18.40 21.89
N PHE A 78 7.19 -17.19 21.43
CA PHE A 78 6.45 -17.03 20.20
C PHE A 78 7.25 -17.59 19.03
N PRO A 79 6.61 -18.21 18.03
CA PRO A 79 7.33 -18.66 16.87
C PRO A 79 8.05 -17.47 16.25
N ALA A 80 9.34 -17.64 15.98
CA ALA A 80 10.08 -16.68 15.20
C ALA A 80 9.38 -16.61 13.83
N ILE A 81 8.61 -15.55 13.61
CA ILE A 81 8.15 -15.24 12.28
C ILE A 81 9.43 -14.93 11.53
N GLU A 82 9.88 -15.88 10.70
CA GLU A 82 10.90 -15.61 9.69
C GLU A 82 10.29 -14.62 8.70
N GLU A 83 10.18 -13.36 9.13
CA GLU A 83 10.46 -12.29 8.21
C GLU A 83 11.89 -12.58 7.78
N LYS A 84 12.08 -13.16 6.59
CA LYS A 84 13.39 -13.05 5.96
C LYS A 84 13.60 -11.58 5.65
N THR A 85 13.90 -10.80 6.70
CA THR A 85 14.44 -9.46 6.64
C THR A 85 15.86 -9.58 6.15
N THR A 86 16.01 -9.89 4.88
CA THR A 86 17.09 -9.21 4.17
C THR A 86 16.55 -7.81 3.92
N ARG A 87 16.85 -6.89 4.84
CA ARG A 87 16.96 -5.46 4.52
C ARG A 87 18.08 -5.31 3.50
N SER A 88 17.85 -5.77 2.29
CA SER A 88 18.66 -5.43 1.13
C SER A 88 17.97 -4.23 0.49
N LYS A 89 18.73 -3.16 0.24
CA LYS A 89 18.29 -2.01 -0.55
C LYS A 89 17.92 -2.37 -2.02
N ASN A 90 17.90 -3.66 -2.38
CA ASN A 90 17.42 -4.19 -3.64
C ASN A 90 16.72 -5.55 -3.39
N PRO A 91 15.40 -5.69 -3.59
CA PRO A 91 14.78 -7.02 -3.65
C PRO A 91 15.49 -7.85 -4.74
N ARG A 92 15.84 -9.11 -4.44
CA ARG A 92 16.38 -10.03 -5.47
C ARG A 92 15.23 -10.40 -6.39
N LEU A 93 15.25 -9.85 -7.59
CA LEU A 93 14.32 -10.20 -8.64
C LEU A 93 14.59 -11.66 -9.09
N PRO A 94 13.57 -12.40 -9.56
CA PRO A 94 13.76 -13.65 -10.29
C PRO A 94 14.87 -13.54 -11.35
N PRO A 95 15.63 -14.62 -11.64
CA PRO A 95 16.81 -14.56 -12.51
C PRO A 95 16.58 -13.85 -13.86
N GLU A 96 15.45 -14.13 -14.52
CA GLU A 96 15.07 -13.51 -15.79
C GLU A 96 14.82 -12.00 -15.65
N GLN A 97 14.15 -11.59 -14.58
CA GLN A 97 13.84 -10.19 -14.30
C GLN A 97 15.08 -9.42 -13.79
N GLN A 98 15.98 -10.09 -13.07
CA GLN A 98 17.27 -9.55 -12.69
C GLN A 98 18.15 -9.35 -13.92
N ALA A 99 18.16 -10.29 -14.87
CA ALA A 99 18.85 -10.13 -16.15
C ALA A 99 18.28 -8.94 -16.95
N TYR A 100 16.95 -8.81 -16.96
CA TYR A 100 16.26 -7.68 -17.56
C TYR A 100 16.63 -6.33 -16.92
N VAL A 101 16.58 -6.22 -15.59
CA VAL A 101 17.01 -4.99 -14.87
C VAL A 101 18.49 -4.70 -15.09
N ASN A 102 19.34 -5.72 -15.11
CA ASN A 102 20.77 -5.57 -15.41
C ASN A 102 21.00 -5.00 -16.82
N ARG A 103 20.21 -5.43 -17.81
CA ARG A 103 20.22 -4.89 -19.17
C ARG A 103 19.86 -3.40 -19.19
N LEU A 104 18.77 -3.02 -18.53
CA LEU A 104 18.36 -1.62 -18.41
C LEU A 104 19.42 -0.77 -17.68
N GLN A 105 19.96 -1.29 -16.58
CA GLN A 105 21.03 -0.62 -15.83
C GLN A 105 22.33 -0.47 -16.64
N LYS A 106 22.64 -1.42 -17.53
CA LYS A 106 23.77 -1.30 -18.47
C LYS A 106 23.52 -0.16 -19.47
N LYS A 107 22.31 -0.03 -20.01
CA LYS A 107 21.91 1.09 -20.87
C LYS A 107 22.00 2.43 -20.13
N ILE A 108 21.45 2.51 -18.92
CA ILE A 108 21.54 3.70 -18.05
C ILE A 108 23.00 4.09 -17.78
N ARG A 109 23.87 3.12 -17.47
CA ARG A 109 25.30 3.38 -17.27
C ARG A 109 25.98 3.92 -18.53
N SER A 110 25.65 3.39 -19.70
CA SER A 110 26.16 3.90 -20.99
C SER A 110 25.71 5.35 -21.24
N LEU A 111 24.43 5.66 -20.98
CA LEU A 111 23.90 7.01 -21.11
C LEU A 111 24.53 7.98 -20.10
N LYS A 112 24.73 7.55 -18.84
CA LYS A 112 25.39 8.36 -17.81
C LYS A 112 26.82 8.76 -18.19
N LYS A 113 27.55 7.90 -18.91
CA LYS A 113 28.90 8.24 -19.43
C LYS A 113 28.88 9.32 -20.52
N ARG A 114 27.72 9.56 -21.15
CA ARG A 114 27.53 10.59 -22.18
C ARG A 114 26.98 11.90 -21.60
N LEU A 115 26.69 11.95 -20.29
CA LEU A 115 26.25 13.18 -19.66
C LEU A 115 27.39 14.21 -19.66
N PRO A 116 27.05 15.49 -19.81
CA PRO A 116 28.05 16.55 -19.71
C PRO A 116 28.70 16.55 -18.31
N PRO A 117 29.92 17.07 -18.19
CA PRO A 117 30.57 17.25 -16.90
C PRO A 117 29.67 18.08 -15.97
N ARG A 118 29.77 17.80 -14.67
CA ARG A 118 29.09 18.58 -13.65
C ARG A 118 29.51 20.04 -13.75
N VAL A 119 28.58 20.92 -13.40
CA VAL A 119 28.86 22.34 -13.26
C VAL A 119 29.92 22.54 -12.18
N ASP A 120 30.84 23.46 -12.42
CA ASP A 120 31.75 23.94 -11.38
C ASP A 120 30.93 24.76 -10.36
N GLU A 121 30.61 24.13 -9.23
CA GLU A 121 29.78 24.72 -8.17
C GLU A 121 30.44 25.98 -7.57
N VAL A 122 31.77 26.06 -7.55
CA VAL A 122 32.49 27.21 -7.00
C VAL A 122 32.46 28.38 -7.97
N LEU A 123 32.64 28.12 -9.27
CA LEU A 123 32.48 29.14 -10.31
C LEU A 123 31.03 29.63 -10.39
N GLU A 124 30.06 28.71 -10.32
CA GLU A 124 28.64 29.07 -10.31
C GLU A 124 28.28 29.96 -9.12
N GLN A 125 28.75 29.60 -7.91
CA GLN A 125 28.47 30.39 -6.71
C GLN A 125 29.07 31.80 -6.81
N ARG A 126 30.31 31.93 -7.32
CA ARG A 126 30.93 33.26 -7.55
C ARG A 126 30.10 34.12 -8.49
N CYS A 127 29.62 33.56 -9.61
CA CYS A 127 28.76 34.32 -10.53
C CYS A 127 27.41 34.70 -9.92
N LEU A 128 26.84 33.85 -9.06
CA LEU A 128 25.63 34.19 -8.30
C LEU A 128 25.87 35.33 -7.31
N ASP A 129 27.05 35.39 -6.70
CA ASP A 129 27.42 36.46 -5.79
C ASP A 129 27.68 37.77 -6.56
N GLU A 130 28.32 37.71 -7.73
CA GLU A 130 28.56 38.86 -8.62
C GLU A 130 27.28 39.53 -9.11
N ILE A 131 26.28 38.75 -9.54
CA ILE A 131 24.96 39.31 -9.92
C ILE A 131 24.10 39.68 -8.70
N ASN A 132 24.61 39.44 -7.49
CA ASN A 132 23.92 39.65 -6.23
C ASN A 132 22.57 38.91 -6.18
N ALA A 133 22.62 37.60 -6.42
CA ALA A 133 21.45 36.72 -6.42
C ALA A 133 20.67 36.78 -5.09
N GLY A 134 21.36 37.02 -3.97
CA GLY A 134 20.72 37.22 -2.66
C GLY A 134 19.79 38.44 -2.64
N LYS A 135 20.25 39.57 -3.17
CA LYS A 135 19.44 40.79 -3.30
C LYS A 135 18.27 40.58 -4.27
N ILE A 136 18.50 39.96 -5.43
CA ILE A 136 17.43 39.66 -6.39
C ILE A 136 16.35 38.76 -5.77
N LYS A 137 16.74 37.72 -5.02
CA LYS A 137 15.78 36.86 -4.30
C LYS A 137 14.96 37.64 -3.26
N THR A 138 15.58 38.60 -2.59
CA THR A 138 14.88 39.47 -1.62
C THR A 138 13.87 40.37 -2.34
N ILE A 139 14.27 41.01 -3.44
CA ILE A 139 13.39 41.81 -4.29
C ILE A 139 12.19 40.98 -4.79
N ILE A 140 12.40 39.74 -5.22
CA ILE A 140 11.32 38.86 -5.69
C ILE A 140 10.30 38.59 -4.58
N ARG A 141 10.75 38.33 -3.35
CA ARG A 141 9.84 38.12 -2.19
C ARG A 141 9.02 39.37 -1.85
N GLU A 142 9.63 40.54 -1.95
CA GLU A 142 8.92 41.81 -1.79
C GLU A 142 7.89 42.01 -2.92
N CYS A 143 8.26 41.67 -4.16
CA CYS A 143 7.34 41.69 -5.30
C CYS A 143 6.14 40.77 -5.09
N ASP A 144 6.34 39.56 -4.57
CA ASP A 144 5.25 38.62 -4.24
C ASP A 144 4.28 39.21 -3.22
N THR A 145 4.82 39.88 -2.20
CA THR A 145 4.03 40.52 -1.15
C THR A 145 3.14 41.63 -1.74
N ILE A 146 3.70 42.48 -2.61
CA ILE A 146 2.95 43.54 -3.30
C ILE A 146 1.90 42.96 -4.24
N TRP A 147 2.24 41.89 -4.98
CA TRP A 147 1.33 41.26 -5.92
C TRP A 147 0.15 40.57 -5.21
N GLY A 148 0.40 39.97 -4.05
CA GLY A 148 -0.58 39.28 -3.22
C GLY A 148 -1.51 40.18 -2.41
N ASP A 149 -1.18 41.46 -2.23
CA ASP A 149 -1.99 42.41 -1.46
C ASP A 149 -3.34 42.67 -2.16
N LYS A 150 -4.46 42.32 -1.50
CA LYS A 150 -5.81 42.50 -2.04
C LYS A 150 -6.31 43.94 -1.95
N GLY A 151 -5.67 44.78 -1.13
CA GLY A 151 -6.05 46.17 -0.92
C GLY A 151 -5.53 47.13 -2.00
N LEU A 152 -4.57 46.70 -2.82
CA LEU A 152 -4.00 47.51 -3.90
C LEU A 152 -4.70 47.25 -5.24
N SER A 153 -5.00 48.32 -5.96
CA SER A 153 -5.42 48.25 -7.36
C SER A 153 -4.29 47.72 -8.25
N VAL A 154 -4.64 47.22 -9.44
CA VAL A 154 -3.65 46.72 -10.42
C VAL A 154 -2.64 47.80 -10.82
N GLU A 155 -3.10 49.04 -10.90
CA GLU A 155 -2.28 50.19 -11.28
C GLU A 155 -1.27 50.57 -10.19
N GLU A 156 -1.70 50.57 -8.92
CA GLU A 156 -0.80 50.76 -7.77
C GLU A 156 0.22 49.64 -7.63
N LYS A 157 -0.19 48.38 -7.85
CA LYS A 157 0.72 47.22 -7.84
C LYS A 157 1.81 47.39 -8.89
N ILE A 158 1.43 47.72 -10.12
CA ILE A 158 2.40 47.93 -11.20
C ILE A 158 3.32 49.10 -10.87
N GLY A 159 2.78 50.23 -10.40
CA GLY A 159 3.57 51.39 -9.99
C GLY A 159 4.63 51.06 -8.92
N ARG A 160 4.27 50.25 -7.92
CA ARG A 160 5.19 49.79 -6.87
C ARG A 160 6.21 48.75 -7.35
N LEU A 161 5.87 47.95 -8.36
CA LEU A 161 6.76 46.90 -8.88
C LEU A 161 7.78 47.40 -9.89
N VAL A 162 7.50 48.50 -10.59
CA VAL A 162 8.40 49.07 -11.60
C VAL A 162 9.79 49.41 -11.05
N PRO A 163 9.95 50.08 -9.90
CA PRO A 163 11.27 50.35 -9.31
C PRO A 163 12.10 49.09 -9.09
N TYR A 164 11.48 48.04 -8.57
CA TYR A 164 12.13 46.74 -8.37
C TYR A 164 12.57 46.09 -9.69
N LYS A 165 11.80 46.25 -10.78
CA LYS A 165 12.21 45.72 -12.10
C LYS A 165 13.37 46.52 -12.69
N ILE A 166 13.43 47.82 -12.45
CA ILE A 166 14.57 48.66 -12.85
C ILE A 166 15.82 48.25 -12.07
N GLU A 167 15.70 48.02 -10.77
CA GLU A 167 16.83 47.58 -9.95
C GLU A 167 17.37 46.20 -10.39
N ILE A 168 16.48 45.24 -10.68
CA ILE A 168 16.90 43.95 -11.26
C ILE A 168 17.55 44.16 -12.64
N TYR A 169 17.02 45.08 -13.45
CA TYR A 169 17.62 45.41 -14.74
C TYR A 169 19.06 45.90 -14.60
N ASP A 170 19.34 46.78 -13.64
CA ASP A 170 20.68 47.31 -13.43
C ASP A 170 21.65 46.21 -12.99
N LEU A 171 21.23 45.33 -12.09
CA LEU A 171 22.01 44.17 -11.63
C LEU A 171 22.32 43.19 -12.78
N VAL A 172 21.31 42.86 -13.60
CA VAL A 172 21.46 41.90 -14.72
C VAL A 172 22.19 42.52 -15.92
N SER A 173 22.14 43.85 -16.09
CA SER A 173 22.77 44.53 -17.22
C SER A 173 24.29 44.55 -17.15
N GLN A 174 24.84 44.55 -15.94
CA GLN A 174 26.28 44.49 -15.70
C GLN A 174 26.83 43.06 -15.73
N PHE A 175 25.95 42.07 -15.59
CA PHE A 175 26.34 40.66 -15.57
C PHE A 175 26.77 40.14 -16.94
N GLN A 176 27.93 39.49 -16.95
CA GLN A 176 28.42 38.68 -18.06
C GLN A 176 28.49 37.22 -17.61
N LEU A 177 27.79 36.34 -18.31
CA LEU A 177 27.77 34.91 -18.02
C LEU A 177 29.01 34.25 -18.65
N PRO A 178 29.90 33.61 -17.86
CA PRO A 178 31.03 32.87 -18.41
C PRO A 178 30.56 31.74 -19.33
N ASP A 179 31.31 31.47 -20.41
CA ASP A 179 30.95 30.45 -21.41
C ASP A 179 30.80 29.06 -20.78
N GLU A 180 31.58 28.76 -19.73
CA GLU A 180 31.52 27.51 -18.96
C GLU A 180 30.18 27.31 -18.22
N LEU A 181 29.48 28.42 -17.94
CA LEU A 181 28.19 28.46 -17.23
C LEU A 181 27.02 28.76 -18.16
N VAL A 182 27.23 28.90 -19.48
CA VAL A 182 26.16 29.00 -20.47
C VAL A 182 25.50 27.63 -20.63
N ARG A 183 24.66 27.25 -19.67
CA ARG A 183 24.02 25.93 -19.59
C ARG A 183 22.78 25.98 -18.70
N ALA A 184 21.72 25.30 -19.12
CA ALA A 184 20.40 25.34 -18.50
C ALA A 184 20.26 24.42 -17.26
N ASP A 185 21.31 23.67 -16.90
CA ASP A 185 21.36 22.85 -15.67
C ASP A 185 21.93 23.60 -14.46
N THR A 186 22.00 24.94 -14.52
CA THR A 186 22.58 25.83 -13.51
C THR A 186 21.54 26.54 -12.64
N ASN A 187 21.91 26.90 -11.41
CA ASN A 187 21.16 27.80 -10.54
C ASN A 187 21.02 29.20 -11.15
N ILE A 188 21.97 29.62 -11.98
CA ILE A 188 21.87 30.87 -12.74
C ILE A 188 20.71 30.80 -13.73
N SER A 189 20.53 29.68 -14.43
CA SER A 189 19.39 29.50 -15.35
C SER A 189 18.05 29.61 -14.64
N ILE A 190 17.96 29.05 -13.41
CA ILE A 190 16.76 29.12 -12.56
C ILE A 190 16.49 30.57 -12.16
N LEU A 191 17.52 31.29 -11.74
CA LEU A 191 17.41 32.70 -11.39
C LEU A 191 16.93 33.53 -12.59
N MET A 192 17.50 33.32 -13.77
CA MET A 192 17.11 33.98 -15.02
C MET A 192 15.65 33.67 -15.38
N ALA A 193 15.24 32.40 -15.34
CA ALA A 193 13.85 32.01 -15.61
C ALA A 193 12.87 32.67 -14.63
N THR A 194 13.25 32.75 -13.35
CA THR A 194 12.45 33.42 -12.31
C THR A 194 12.31 34.91 -12.62
N ILE A 195 13.41 35.60 -12.92
CA ILE A 195 13.38 37.02 -13.30
C ILE A 195 12.49 37.23 -14.54
N SER A 196 12.62 36.39 -15.57
CA SER A 196 11.81 36.47 -16.79
C SER A 196 10.33 36.34 -16.45
N TYR A 197 9.93 35.31 -15.69
CA TYR A 197 8.54 35.10 -15.29
C TYR A 197 7.95 36.33 -14.60
N TYR A 198 8.60 36.82 -13.54
CA TYR A 198 8.08 37.95 -12.76
C TYR A 198 8.04 39.25 -13.56
N THR A 199 9.00 39.48 -14.44
CA THR A 199 9.05 40.69 -15.26
C THR A 199 8.00 40.64 -16.37
N GLN A 200 7.81 39.48 -17.01
CA GLN A 200 6.77 39.26 -18.01
C GLN A 200 5.37 39.38 -17.41
N CYS A 201 5.14 38.93 -16.18
CA CYS A 201 3.87 39.12 -15.48
C CYS A 201 3.50 40.61 -15.35
N VAL A 202 4.46 41.44 -14.93
CA VAL A 202 4.26 42.90 -14.84
C VAL A 202 4.03 43.51 -16.22
N GLU A 203 4.85 43.16 -17.21
CA GLU A 203 4.75 43.73 -18.56
C GLU A 203 3.42 43.36 -19.25
N LYS A 204 3.02 42.08 -19.19
CA LYS A 204 1.76 41.61 -19.78
C LYS A 204 0.55 42.27 -19.12
N THR A 205 0.56 42.40 -17.80
CA THR A 205 -0.53 43.03 -17.05
C THR A 205 -0.61 44.52 -17.33
N ALA A 206 0.54 45.22 -17.35
CA ALA A 206 0.59 46.63 -17.72
C ALA A 206 0.06 46.89 -19.13
N ARG A 207 0.44 46.05 -20.11
CA ARG A 207 -0.11 46.13 -21.48
C ARG A 207 -1.62 45.91 -21.50
N LYS A 208 -2.14 44.89 -20.80
CA LYS A 208 -3.57 44.59 -20.72
C LYS A 208 -4.37 45.76 -20.12
N CYS A 209 -3.81 46.42 -19.11
CA CYS A 209 -4.42 47.56 -18.42
C CYS A 209 -4.05 48.92 -19.05
N LYS A 210 -3.33 48.95 -20.19
CA LYS A 210 -2.86 50.16 -20.87
C LYS A 210 -2.00 51.11 -20.01
N ILE A 211 -1.32 50.56 -19.00
CA ILE A 211 -0.42 51.29 -18.10
C ILE A 211 0.95 51.44 -18.78
N LYS A 212 1.50 52.66 -18.80
CA LYS A 212 2.83 52.92 -19.35
C LYS A 212 3.92 52.45 -18.38
N THR A 213 4.79 51.56 -18.84
CA THR A 213 5.99 51.12 -18.10
C THR A 213 7.26 51.69 -18.73
N PRO A 214 8.31 51.96 -17.93
CA PRO A 214 9.62 52.37 -18.45
C PRO A 214 10.22 51.35 -19.43
N GLY A 215 11.04 51.84 -20.36
CA GLY A 215 11.70 51.02 -21.38
C GLY A 215 12.61 49.93 -20.79
N GLN A 216 13.21 50.20 -19.62
CA GLN A 216 14.07 49.24 -18.91
C GLN A 216 13.36 47.92 -18.59
N VAL A 217 12.06 47.95 -18.26
CA VAL A 217 11.29 46.73 -17.94
C VAL A 217 11.23 45.79 -19.14
N ARG A 218 11.03 46.35 -20.35
CA ARG A 218 11.02 45.58 -21.61
C ARG A 218 12.44 45.11 -21.98
N GLN A 219 13.45 45.95 -21.75
CA GLN A 219 14.84 45.59 -21.99
C GLN A 219 15.29 44.44 -21.08
N LEU A 220 14.85 44.41 -19.82
CA LEU A 220 15.09 43.31 -18.89
C LEU A 220 14.55 41.99 -19.44
N VAL A 221 13.29 41.95 -19.86
CA VAL A 221 12.69 40.75 -20.48
C VAL A 221 13.53 40.28 -21.66
N LYS A 222 13.84 41.19 -22.60
CA LYS A 222 14.64 40.86 -23.80
C LYS A 222 16.02 40.31 -23.45
N ARG A 223 16.69 40.90 -22.45
CA ARG A 223 18.04 40.49 -22.04
C ARG A 223 18.02 39.11 -21.39
N VAL A 224 17.10 38.89 -20.46
CA VAL A 224 16.98 37.62 -19.73
C VAL A 224 16.54 36.49 -20.67
N ASP A 225 15.57 36.74 -21.56
CA ASP A 225 15.14 35.75 -22.55
C ASP A 225 16.28 35.39 -23.52
N GLY A 226 17.13 36.36 -23.90
CA GLY A 226 18.33 36.11 -24.69
C GLY A 226 19.37 35.25 -23.96
N ILE A 227 19.56 35.47 -22.65
CA ILE A 227 20.43 34.63 -21.82
C ILE A 227 19.87 33.20 -21.73
N ILE A 228 18.59 33.06 -21.37
CA ILE A 228 17.90 31.75 -21.28
C ILE A 228 17.99 30.99 -22.60
N THR A 229 17.77 31.66 -23.73
CA THR A 229 17.85 31.04 -25.06
C THR A 229 19.24 30.48 -25.32
N ARG A 230 20.31 31.26 -25.09
CA ARG A 230 21.70 30.78 -25.25
C ARG A 230 22.02 29.62 -24.32
N MET A 231 21.60 29.69 -23.05
CA MET A 231 21.80 28.62 -22.06
C MET A 231 21.09 27.33 -22.48
N ASN A 232 19.87 27.43 -23.02
CA ASN A 232 19.13 26.30 -23.54
C ASN A 232 19.83 25.69 -24.77
N GLU A 233 20.24 26.51 -25.74
CA GLU A 233 20.98 26.06 -26.92
C GLU A 233 22.28 25.34 -26.55
N ALA A 234 23.08 25.92 -25.67
CA ALA A 234 24.31 25.32 -25.19
C ALA A 234 24.07 24.03 -24.40
N GLN A 235 23.04 23.97 -23.55
CA GLN A 235 22.64 22.73 -22.88
C GLN A 235 22.25 21.64 -23.88
N ASN A 236 21.59 21.99 -24.97
CA ASN A 236 21.22 21.03 -26.01
C ASN A 236 22.46 20.48 -26.72
N ARG A 237 23.43 21.35 -27.05
CA ARG A 237 24.73 20.93 -27.61
C ARG A 237 25.47 19.99 -26.66
N LEU A 238 25.52 20.35 -25.36
CA LEU A 238 26.10 19.50 -24.31
C LEU A 238 25.41 18.14 -24.20
N ASN A 239 24.09 18.10 -24.36
CA ASN A 239 23.30 16.87 -24.33
C ASN A 239 23.29 16.11 -25.67
N ARG A 240 24.02 16.58 -26.70
CA ARG A 240 24.03 16.06 -28.08
C ARG A 240 22.63 16.01 -28.73
N ILE A 241 21.80 16.97 -28.38
CA ILE A 241 20.49 17.18 -28.98
C ILE A 241 20.70 18.24 -30.05
N GLU A 242 20.87 17.83 -31.31
CA GLU A 242 20.82 18.77 -32.44
C GLU A 242 19.40 19.31 -32.57
N ARG A 243 19.14 20.47 -31.97
CA ARG A 243 17.88 21.20 -32.14
C ARG A 243 17.98 22.12 -33.34
N ASP A 244 17.68 21.59 -34.51
CA ASP A 244 16.97 22.38 -35.51
C ASP A 244 15.47 22.16 -35.32
N MET A 245 14.69 23.19 -34.99
CA MET A 245 13.26 23.11 -34.67
C MET A 245 12.45 22.92 -35.97
N THR A 246 12.50 21.72 -36.54
CA THR A 246 11.64 21.31 -37.66
C THR A 246 10.29 20.81 -37.16
N ARG A 247 9.25 20.91 -38.00
CA ARG A 247 7.87 20.44 -37.72
C ARG A 247 7.82 18.99 -37.20
N GLU A 248 8.67 18.10 -37.74
CA GLU A 248 8.80 16.71 -37.29
C GLU A 248 9.20 16.59 -35.82
N LYS A 249 9.97 17.52 -35.26
CA LYS A 249 10.39 17.48 -33.84
C LYS A 249 9.30 17.94 -32.88
N SER A 250 8.37 18.78 -33.31
CA SER A 250 7.15 19.10 -32.53
C SER A 250 6.26 17.87 -32.41
N GLU A 251 5.98 17.23 -33.55
CA GLU A 251 5.20 15.98 -33.61
C GLU A 251 5.85 14.86 -32.77
N THR A 252 7.19 14.84 -32.70
CA THR A 252 7.93 13.90 -31.87
C THR A 252 7.84 14.21 -30.36
N TYR A 253 7.76 15.49 -29.97
CA TYR A 253 7.56 15.90 -28.58
C TYR A 253 6.11 15.63 -28.12
N ASP A 254 5.14 15.86 -28.99
CA ASP A 254 3.74 15.50 -28.74
C ASP A 254 3.60 13.97 -28.61
N THR A 255 4.29 13.22 -29.47
CA THR A 255 4.40 11.75 -29.35
C THR A 255 5.03 11.33 -28.01
N TYR A 256 6.05 12.04 -27.53
CA TYR A 256 6.63 11.81 -26.20
C TYR A 256 5.61 12.07 -25.07
N LEU A 257 4.87 13.18 -25.14
CA LEU A 257 3.85 13.51 -24.15
C LEU A 257 2.72 12.47 -24.16
N ASP A 258 2.24 12.06 -25.33
CA ASP A 258 1.22 11.03 -25.48
C ASP A 258 1.67 9.69 -24.89
N ILE A 259 2.90 9.28 -25.18
CA ILE A 259 3.47 8.04 -24.63
C ILE A 259 3.68 8.17 -23.11
N LYS A 260 4.17 9.30 -22.59
CA LYS A 260 4.39 9.54 -21.15
C LYS A 260 3.08 9.63 -20.37
N ILE A 261 2.04 10.24 -20.95
CA ILE A 261 0.67 10.27 -20.39
C ILE A 261 0.08 8.86 -20.43
N GLY A 262 0.22 8.14 -21.55
CA GLY A 262 -0.23 6.76 -21.72
C GLY A 262 0.47 5.74 -20.83
N ALA A 263 1.70 6.02 -20.38
CA ALA A 263 2.49 5.22 -19.44
C ALA A 263 2.11 5.44 -17.96
N LYS A 264 1.14 6.33 -17.66
CA LYS A 264 0.68 6.54 -16.28
C LYS A 264 -0.05 5.31 -15.72
N PRO A 265 0.08 5.04 -14.40
CA PRO A 265 -0.32 3.75 -13.80
C PRO A 265 -1.81 3.41 -13.87
N ALA A 266 -2.68 4.40 -14.06
CA ALA A 266 -4.12 4.25 -13.88
C ALA A 266 -4.86 3.54 -15.05
N PHE A 267 -4.19 3.24 -16.17
CA PHE A 267 -4.90 2.89 -17.42
C PHE A 267 -4.35 1.71 -18.25
N ARG A 268 -3.26 1.03 -17.87
CA ARG A 268 -2.68 -0.06 -18.70
C ARG A 268 -2.08 -1.24 -17.91
N PRO A 269 -2.10 -2.47 -18.47
CA PRO A 269 -1.35 -3.62 -17.96
C PRO A 269 0.16 -3.36 -17.87
N PHE A 270 0.84 -4.08 -16.97
CA PHE A 270 2.26 -3.91 -16.66
C PHE A 270 3.16 -4.01 -17.90
N GLU A 271 2.94 -5.01 -18.75
CA GLU A 271 3.74 -5.31 -19.93
C GLU A 271 3.71 -4.13 -20.92
N LYS A 272 2.51 -3.56 -21.11
CA LYS A 272 2.31 -2.39 -21.98
C LYS A 272 2.95 -1.13 -21.41
N GLN A 273 3.00 -0.97 -20.08
CA GLN A 273 3.69 0.17 -19.47
C GLN A 273 5.21 0.06 -19.66
N LEU A 274 5.75 -1.15 -19.51
CA LEU A 274 7.18 -1.41 -19.64
C LEU A 274 7.67 -1.15 -21.07
N GLU A 275 6.91 -1.60 -22.07
CA GLU A 275 7.16 -1.35 -23.49
C GLU A 275 7.23 0.16 -23.82
N LEU A 276 6.31 0.95 -23.26
CA LEU A 276 6.29 2.40 -23.47
C LEU A 276 7.53 3.08 -22.87
N TYR A 277 7.93 2.72 -21.64
CA TYR A 277 9.15 3.28 -21.03
C TYR A 277 10.43 2.87 -21.77
N GLU A 278 10.51 1.64 -22.28
CA GLU A 278 11.63 1.21 -23.12
C GLU A 278 11.67 1.97 -24.45
N ARG A 279 10.53 2.12 -25.12
CA ARG A 279 10.43 2.90 -26.37
C ARG A 279 10.90 4.33 -26.17
N LEU A 280 10.47 4.99 -25.08
CA LEU A 280 10.96 6.31 -24.71
C LEU A 280 12.48 6.32 -24.45
N GLY A 281 13.04 5.29 -23.84
CA GLY A 281 14.48 5.16 -23.60
C GLY A 281 15.33 5.13 -24.88
N GLU A 282 14.76 4.66 -25.99
CA GLU A 282 15.45 4.53 -27.28
C GLU A 282 15.17 5.70 -28.26
N MET A 283 14.21 6.58 -27.98
CA MET A 283 13.83 7.66 -28.90
C MET A 283 15.00 8.63 -29.16
N PRO A 284 15.51 8.76 -30.41
CA PRO A 284 16.69 9.57 -30.71
C PRO A 284 16.56 11.04 -30.28
N SER A 285 15.38 11.62 -30.47
CA SER A 285 15.02 13.02 -30.20
C SER A 285 15.00 13.41 -28.72
N LEU A 286 14.95 12.45 -27.79
CA LEU A 286 14.90 12.74 -26.36
C LEU A 286 16.29 13.00 -25.78
N SER A 287 16.33 13.91 -24.81
CA SER A 287 17.54 14.20 -24.05
C SER A 287 18.07 12.96 -23.33
N THR A 288 19.38 12.91 -23.12
CA THR A 288 20.02 11.81 -22.40
C THR A 288 19.48 11.70 -20.97
N ASN A 289 19.18 12.82 -20.31
CA ASN A 289 18.53 12.85 -19.00
C ASN A 289 17.12 12.23 -19.02
N THR A 290 16.30 12.61 -20.00
CA THR A 290 14.93 12.09 -20.14
C THR A 290 14.93 10.58 -20.43
N LYS A 291 15.86 10.11 -21.27
CA LYS A 291 16.06 8.66 -21.51
C LYS A 291 16.40 7.92 -20.22
N ILE A 292 17.32 8.48 -19.42
CA ILE A 292 17.69 7.92 -18.12
C ILE A 292 16.50 7.89 -17.16
N GLU A 293 15.69 8.96 -17.10
CA GLU A 293 14.46 9.03 -16.30
C GLU A 293 13.49 7.91 -16.68
N CYS A 294 13.17 7.75 -17.97
CA CYS A 294 12.24 6.73 -18.46
C CYS A 294 12.72 5.30 -18.14
N LEU A 295 14.02 5.02 -18.36
CA LEU A 295 14.60 3.72 -18.02
C LEU A 295 14.64 3.47 -16.51
N ASN A 296 14.82 4.51 -15.69
CA ASN A 296 14.72 4.38 -14.24
C ASN A 296 13.28 4.11 -13.79
N GLU A 297 12.27 4.72 -14.42
CA GLU A 297 10.86 4.41 -14.15
C GLU A 297 10.52 2.97 -14.57
N ALA A 298 11.03 2.47 -15.69
CA ALA A 298 10.93 1.05 -16.05
C ALA A 298 11.54 0.13 -14.95
N VAL A 299 12.74 0.45 -14.46
CA VAL A 299 13.38 -0.30 -13.37
C VAL A 299 12.56 -0.22 -12.08
N LYS A 300 12.00 0.95 -11.73
CA LYS A 300 11.12 1.10 -10.57
C LYS A 300 9.84 0.29 -10.74
N LEU A 301 9.26 0.26 -11.94
CA LEU A 301 8.02 -0.47 -12.23
C LEU A 301 8.22 -1.98 -12.06
N VAL A 302 9.29 -2.54 -12.62
CA VAL A 302 9.68 -3.96 -12.41
C VAL A 302 9.90 -4.24 -10.92
N ARG A 303 10.61 -3.36 -10.22
CA ARG A 303 10.85 -3.51 -8.77
C ARG A 303 9.59 -3.34 -7.93
N LYS A 304 8.57 -2.62 -8.41
CA LYS A 304 7.32 -2.35 -7.68
C LYS A 304 6.30 -3.47 -7.88
N GLN A 305 6.19 -4.03 -9.07
CA GLN A 305 5.30 -5.18 -9.33
C GLN A 305 5.71 -6.40 -8.50
N TYR A 306 7.03 -6.62 -8.31
CA TYR A 306 7.57 -7.78 -7.59
C TYR A 306 8.21 -7.42 -6.24
N GLY A 307 8.15 -6.14 -5.83
CA GLY A 307 8.58 -5.67 -4.51
C GLY A 307 7.49 -5.79 -3.44
N LYS A 308 6.32 -6.32 -3.80
CA LYS A 308 5.25 -6.68 -2.87
C LYS A 308 4.88 -8.16 -3.04
N THR A 309 5.68 -9.01 -2.43
CA THR A 309 5.25 -10.36 -2.01
C THR A 309 5.88 -10.62 -0.65
N THR A 310 5.33 -10.00 0.39
CA THR A 310 5.44 -10.57 1.74
C THR A 310 4.25 -11.50 1.91
N GLU A 311 4.37 -12.72 1.39
CA GLU A 311 3.76 -13.84 2.12
C GLU A 311 4.72 -14.09 3.28
N SER A 312 4.40 -13.57 4.46
CA SER A 312 4.88 -14.21 5.67
C SER A 312 4.41 -15.65 5.58
N ARG A 313 5.29 -16.63 5.39
CA ARG A 313 4.88 -18.03 5.55
C ARG A 313 4.52 -18.24 7.02
N CYS A 314 3.44 -18.95 7.28
CA CYS A 314 3.14 -19.36 8.65
C CYS A 314 4.34 -20.20 9.15
N PRO A 315 4.96 -19.86 10.29
CA PRO A 315 6.16 -20.57 10.76
C PRO A 315 5.90 -22.05 11.02
N HIS A 316 4.64 -22.42 11.25
CA HIS A 316 4.19 -23.80 11.41
C HIS A 316 3.30 -24.27 10.25
N GLU A 317 3.48 -23.77 9.02
CA GLU A 317 2.63 -24.11 7.87
C GLU A 317 2.40 -25.62 7.67
N PRO A 318 3.43 -26.50 7.68
CA PRO A 318 3.21 -27.94 7.52
C PRO A 318 2.33 -28.54 8.62
N LEU A 319 2.52 -28.10 9.86
CA LEU A 319 1.75 -28.51 11.02
C LEU A 319 0.31 -28.00 10.92
N VAL A 320 0.11 -26.71 10.65
CA VAL A 320 -1.23 -26.14 10.47
C VAL A 320 -1.99 -26.87 9.36
N ARG A 321 -1.33 -27.19 8.23
CA ARG A 321 -1.94 -27.99 7.16
C ARG A 321 -2.28 -29.42 7.59
N LYS A 322 -1.49 -30.03 8.47
CA LYS A 322 -1.78 -31.35 9.07
C LYS A 322 -3.06 -31.28 9.91
N HIS A 323 -3.18 -30.28 10.79
CA HIS A 323 -4.36 -30.07 11.63
C HIS A 323 -5.61 -29.74 10.82
N LEU A 324 -5.52 -28.83 9.83
CA LEU A 324 -6.65 -28.51 8.96
C LEU A 324 -7.18 -29.73 8.20
N ARG A 325 -6.31 -30.66 7.80
CA ARG A 325 -6.75 -31.93 7.19
C ARG A 325 -7.51 -32.83 8.17
N ALA A 326 -7.06 -32.91 9.42
CA ALA A 326 -7.76 -33.68 10.45
C ALA A 326 -9.13 -33.07 10.76
N ILE A 327 -9.19 -31.75 10.96
CA ILE A 327 -10.43 -30.98 11.16
C ILE A 327 -11.41 -31.21 10.01
N GLY A 328 -10.94 -31.22 8.76
CA GLY A 328 -11.76 -31.55 7.61
C GLY A 328 -12.37 -32.95 7.65
N GLY A 329 -11.63 -33.93 8.17
CA GLY A 329 -12.13 -35.27 8.43
C GLY A 329 -13.27 -35.26 9.44
N TYR A 330 -13.07 -34.65 10.60
CA TYR A 330 -14.07 -34.61 11.67
C TYR A 330 -15.32 -33.81 11.30
N LEU A 331 -15.17 -32.66 10.64
CA LEU A 331 -16.30 -31.89 10.13
C LEU A 331 -17.10 -32.65 9.06
N ASN A 332 -16.44 -33.48 8.27
CA ASN A 332 -17.12 -34.33 7.30
C ASN A 332 -17.88 -35.47 7.97
N GLU A 333 -17.39 -36.02 9.08
CA GLU A 333 -18.13 -36.99 9.91
C GLU A 333 -19.36 -36.32 10.56
N LEU A 334 -19.18 -35.15 11.17
CA LEU A 334 -20.27 -34.33 11.70
C LEU A 334 -21.32 -34.03 10.62
N GLY A 335 -20.87 -33.68 9.42
CA GLY A 335 -21.73 -33.44 8.26
C GLY A 335 -22.54 -34.67 7.83
N LYS A 336 -21.97 -35.88 7.95
CA LYS A 336 -22.66 -37.15 7.65
C LYS A 336 -23.67 -37.55 8.72
N GLU A 337 -23.39 -37.29 10.00
CA GLU A 337 -24.36 -37.54 11.08
C GLU A 337 -25.64 -36.72 10.88
N GLY A 338 -25.49 -35.47 10.42
CA GLY A 338 -26.59 -34.60 10.04
C GLY A 338 -27.29 -33.91 11.22
N GLU A 339 -27.93 -32.78 10.92
CA GLU A 339 -28.59 -31.91 11.90
C GLU A 339 -29.67 -32.65 12.71
N THR A 340 -30.57 -33.37 12.04
CA THR A 340 -31.69 -34.07 12.68
C THR A 340 -31.23 -35.11 13.70
N SER A 341 -30.15 -35.83 13.41
CA SER A 341 -29.59 -36.81 14.34
C SER A 341 -29.06 -36.13 15.61
N TRP A 342 -28.43 -34.97 15.46
CA TRP A 342 -27.91 -34.19 16.59
C TRP A 342 -29.03 -33.56 17.41
N GLN A 343 -30.04 -32.96 16.77
CA GLN A 343 -31.23 -32.44 17.45
C GLN A 343 -31.91 -33.51 18.30
N LEU A 344 -32.12 -34.71 17.74
CA LEU A 344 -32.73 -35.84 18.47
C LEU A 344 -31.83 -36.33 19.60
N ARG A 345 -30.50 -36.34 19.41
CA ARG A 345 -29.53 -36.74 20.45
C ARG A 345 -29.53 -35.76 21.62
N MET A 346 -29.57 -34.46 21.34
CA MET A 346 -29.67 -33.40 22.36
C MET A 346 -30.99 -33.52 23.12
N ALA A 347 -32.11 -33.63 22.39
CA ALA A 347 -33.42 -33.80 22.98
C ALA A 347 -33.50 -35.04 23.88
N ASP A 348 -33.01 -36.19 23.43
CA ASP A 348 -33.03 -37.44 24.21
C ASP A 348 -32.37 -37.29 25.59
N LYS A 349 -31.24 -36.57 25.64
CA LYS A 349 -30.49 -36.36 26.87
C LYS A 349 -31.08 -35.30 27.79
N LEU A 350 -31.62 -34.23 27.23
CA LEU A 350 -32.09 -33.08 27.99
C LEU A 350 -33.59 -33.11 28.30
N LEU A 351 -34.36 -34.03 27.68
CA LEU A 351 -35.81 -34.15 27.88
C LEU A 351 -36.22 -34.34 29.35
N PRO A 352 -35.54 -35.17 30.17
CA PRO A 352 -35.91 -35.29 31.59
C PRO A 352 -35.79 -33.96 32.33
N THR A 353 -34.73 -33.20 32.08
CA THR A 353 -34.52 -31.87 32.68
C THR A 353 -35.56 -30.87 32.20
N ALA A 354 -35.83 -30.85 30.89
CA ALA A 354 -36.85 -29.98 30.30
C ALA A 354 -38.23 -30.23 30.93
N ASN A 355 -38.62 -31.50 31.08
CA ASN A 355 -39.92 -31.85 31.65
C ASN A 355 -40.00 -31.59 33.14
N ALA A 356 -38.92 -31.74 33.90
CA ALA A 356 -38.89 -31.34 35.31
C ALA A 356 -39.14 -29.83 35.48
N TRP A 357 -38.49 -28.98 34.67
CA TRP A 357 -38.70 -27.53 34.72
C TRP A 357 -40.11 -27.12 34.30
N ARG A 358 -40.67 -27.83 33.30
CA ARG A 358 -42.04 -27.59 32.86
C ARG A 358 -43.06 -28.01 33.91
N GLU A 359 -42.81 -29.10 34.62
CA GLU A 359 -43.63 -29.52 35.77
C GLU A 359 -43.60 -28.47 36.88
N ASP A 360 -42.42 -27.95 37.25
CA ASP A 360 -42.28 -26.87 38.23
C ASP A 360 -42.99 -25.57 37.81
N GLY A 361 -43.18 -25.37 36.50
CA GLY A 361 -43.87 -24.23 35.90
C GLY A 361 -45.33 -24.46 35.51
N ASP A 362 -45.95 -25.59 35.89
CA ASP A 362 -47.32 -25.99 35.50
C ASP A 362 -47.56 -26.04 33.97
N LEU A 363 -46.52 -26.37 33.19
CA LEU A 363 -46.55 -26.49 31.74
C LEU A 363 -46.68 -27.96 31.28
N PRO A 364 -47.35 -28.23 30.15
CA PRO A 364 -47.50 -29.60 29.63
C PRO A 364 -46.14 -30.19 29.24
N ALA A 365 -45.95 -31.48 29.50
CA ALA A 365 -44.73 -32.20 29.14
C ALA A 365 -44.44 -32.10 27.63
N LEU A 366 -43.17 -31.91 27.32
CA LEU A 366 -42.64 -31.83 25.96
C LEU A 366 -42.38 -33.25 25.43
N SER A 367 -42.60 -33.48 24.13
CA SER A 367 -42.14 -34.69 23.47
C SER A 367 -40.69 -34.55 23.01
N LYS A 368 -40.01 -35.67 22.77
CA LYS A 368 -38.64 -35.68 22.23
C LYS A 368 -38.57 -34.97 20.88
N GLU A 369 -39.55 -35.20 20.01
CA GLU A 369 -39.61 -34.64 18.66
C GLU A 369 -39.87 -33.14 18.70
N ALA A 370 -40.74 -32.67 19.61
CA ALA A 370 -40.99 -31.25 19.82
C ALA A 370 -39.72 -30.54 20.30
N LEU A 371 -39.04 -31.10 21.32
CA LEU A 371 -37.77 -30.56 21.81
C LEU A 371 -36.68 -30.55 20.74
N ALA A 372 -36.58 -31.61 19.94
CA ALA A 372 -35.58 -31.68 18.86
C ALA A 372 -35.80 -30.58 17.79
N ALA A 373 -37.07 -30.28 17.47
CA ALA A 373 -37.41 -29.32 16.41
C ALA A 373 -37.03 -27.87 16.74
N GLN A 374 -36.97 -27.51 18.01
CA GLN A 374 -36.65 -26.16 18.50
C GLN A 374 -35.15 -25.95 18.83
N ILE A 375 -34.32 -27.00 18.73
CA ILE A 375 -32.87 -26.94 18.99
C ILE A 375 -32.13 -26.55 17.69
N GLU A 376 -31.42 -25.42 17.71
CA GLU A 376 -30.64 -24.94 16.57
C GLU A 376 -29.16 -24.78 16.89
N LEU A 377 -28.30 -25.18 15.96
CA LEU A 377 -26.85 -25.02 16.11
C LEU A 377 -26.46 -23.55 16.02
N GLN A 378 -25.80 -23.04 17.06
CA GLN A 378 -25.33 -21.67 17.15
C GLN A 378 -23.86 -21.55 16.75
N SER A 379 -23.01 -22.36 17.39
CA SER A 379 -21.57 -22.34 17.14
C SER A 379 -20.93 -23.72 17.26
N VAL A 380 -19.81 -23.87 16.56
CA VAL A 380 -18.97 -25.08 16.52
C VAL A 380 -17.57 -24.67 16.95
N HIS A 381 -17.08 -25.23 18.05
CA HIS A 381 -15.74 -24.97 18.54
C HIS A 381 -14.90 -26.23 18.41
N ILE A 382 -13.77 -26.12 17.71
CA ILE A 382 -12.88 -27.23 17.42
C ILE A 382 -11.51 -26.90 17.97
N GLU A 383 -11.01 -27.71 18.89
CA GLU A 383 -9.64 -27.67 19.36
C GLU A 383 -8.90 -28.92 18.90
N THR A 384 -7.68 -28.72 18.39
CA THR A 384 -6.80 -29.84 18.01
C THR A 384 -5.45 -29.70 18.67
N ARG A 385 -4.97 -30.78 19.29
CA ARG A 385 -3.68 -30.84 19.99
C ARG A 385 -2.80 -31.93 19.41
N GLU A 386 -1.54 -31.64 19.12
CA GLU A 386 -0.60 -32.67 18.65
C GLU A 386 -0.01 -33.44 19.85
N LYS A 387 -0.08 -34.78 19.79
CA LYS A 387 0.50 -35.70 20.78
C LYS A 387 1.96 -36.03 20.42
N GLU A 388 2.71 -36.58 21.38
CA GLU A 388 4.14 -36.94 21.19
C GLU A 388 4.38 -37.95 20.07
N ASP A 389 3.42 -38.86 19.84
CA ASP A 389 3.45 -39.84 18.76
C ASP A 389 3.11 -39.25 17.37
N GLY A 390 2.84 -37.94 17.32
CA GLY A 390 2.42 -37.23 16.12
C GLY A 390 0.96 -37.46 15.74
N SER A 391 0.15 -38.14 16.57
CA SER A 391 -1.30 -38.16 16.38
C SER A 391 -1.93 -36.82 16.77
N ILE A 392 -3.10 -36.52 16.21
CA ILE A 392 -3.86 -35.31 16.55
C ILE A 392 -5.00 -35.72 17.48
N HIS A 393 -4.97 -35.17 18.69
CA HIS A 393 -6.11 -35.14 19.59
C HIS A 393 -7.14 -34.14 19.09
N TYR A 394 -8.40 -34.48 19.23
CA TYR A 394 -9.51 -33.68 18.75
C TYR A 394 -10.57 -33.51 19.83
N GLU A 395 -10.92 -32.25 20.08
CA GLU A 395 -12.06 -31.85 20.88
C GLU A 395 -12.98 -30.98 20.04
N LEU A 396 -14.26 -31.30 20.11
CA LEU A 396 -15.32 -30.57 19.45
C LEU A 396 -16.40 -30.27 20.47
N GLU A 397 -16.75 -29.00 20.54
CA GLU A 397 -17.88 -28.54 21.31
C GLU A 397 -18.94 -27.99 20.36
N LEU A 398 -20.17 -28.42 20.56
CA LEU A 398 -21.33 -27.94 19.82
C LEU A 398 -22.20 -27.15 20.79
N PHE A 399 -22.51 -25.92 20.40
CA PHE A 399 -23.39 -25.03 21.14
C PHE A 399 -24.69 -24.88 20.38
N PHE A 400 -25.78 -25.19 21.05
CA PHE A 400 -27.12 -25.05 20.50
C PHE A 400 -27.93 -24.07 21.34
N HIS A 401 -28.85 -23.42 20.66
CA HIS A 401 -29.86 -22.57 21.28
C HIS A 401 -31.21 -23.25 21.16
N ASP A 402 -31.97 -23.21 22.26
CA ASP A 402 -33.38 -23.56 22.25
C ASP A 402 -34.20 -22.32 21.92
N THR A 403 -34.85 -22.36 20.75
CA THR A 403 -35.63 -21.24 20.21
C THR A 403 -36.91 -20.95 20.99
N ASP A 404 -37.44 -21.93 21.74
CA ASP A 404 -38.65 -21.79 22.55
C ASP A 404 -38.35 -21.46 24.03
N ASP A 405 -37.08 -21.23 24.36
CA ASP A 405 -36.62 -20.79 25.68
C ASP A 405 -37.03 -21.71 26.86
N THR A 406 -37.15 -23.03 26.61
CA THR A 406 -37.47 -24.04 27.63
C THR A 406 -36.47 -24.02 28.77
N PHE A 407 -35.22 -23.68 28.45
CA PHE A 407 -34.14 -23.59 29.41
C PHE A 407 -33.80 -22.14 29.80
N ALA A 408 -34.74 -21.19 29.75
CA ALA A 408 -34.59 -19.83 30.29
C ALA A 408 -33.26 -19.14 29.91
N GLY A 409 -32.85 -19.27 28.65
CA GLY A 409 -31.66 -18.66 28.07
C GLY A 409 -30.37 -19.47 28.23
N HIS A 410 -30.41 -20.62 28.91
CA HIS A 410 -29.25 -21.50 29.03
C HIS A 410 -28.85 -22.09 27.68
N VAL A 411 -27.53 -22.16 27.43
CA VAL A 411 -26.98 -22.71 26.19
C VAL A 411 -26.88 -24.22 26.31
N LEU A 412 -27.34 -24.94 25.28
CA LEU A 412 -27.24 -26.38 25.23
C LEU A 412 -25.87 -26.76 24.67
N TYR A 413 -25.21 -27.69 25.31
CA TYR A 413 -23.80 -28.00 25.05
C TYR A 413 -23.60 -29.49 24.82
N ALA A 414 -22.78 -29.83 23.83
CA ALA A 414 -22.27 -31.17 23.64
C ALA A 414 -20.75 -31.18 23.48
N ALA A 415 -20.06 -32.01 24.26
CA ALA A 415 -18.64 -32.26 24.16
C ALA A 415 -18.37 -33.57 23.41
N ILE A 416 -17.48 -33.52 22.42
CA ILE A 416 -17.03 -34.64 21.62
C ILE A 416 -15.52 -34.72 21.69
N GLU A 417 -14.99 -35.83 22.18
CA GLU A 417 -13.56 -36.09 22.27
C GLU A 417 -13.19 -37.27 21.36
N ASN A 418 -12.29 -37.04 20.41
CA ASN A 418 -11.84 -38.04 19.43
C ASN A 418 -12.98 -38.82 18.74
N GLY A 419 -14.07 -38.11 18.42
CA GLY A 419 -15.25 -38.66 17.73
C GLY A 419 -16.26 -39.36 18.63
N LYS A 420 -16.07 -39.36 19.96
CA LYS A 420 -17.01 -39.89 20.93
C LYS A 420 -17.69 -38.76 21.69
N VAL A 421 -19.00 -38.87 21.88
CA VAL A 421 -19.76 -37.92 22.70
C VAL A 421 -19.47 -38.23 24.16
N GLU A 422 -18.83 -37.29 24.85
CA GLU A 422 -18.48 -37.41 26.27
C GLU A 422 -19.58 -36.83 27.15
N GLU A 423 -20.14 -35.68 26.75
CA GLU A 423 -21.15 -34.98 27.54
C GLU A 423 -22.20 -34.30 26.66
N ILE A 424 -23.43 -34.29 27.15
CA ILE A 424 -24.51 -33.42 26.69
C ILE A 424 -25.16 -32.83 27.94
N THR A 425 -25.11 -31.51 28.09
CA THR A 425 -25.60 -30.81 29.29
C THR A 425 -26.05 -29.38 28.97
N LEU A 426 -26.55 -28.67 29.98
CA LEU A 426 -26.83 -27.24 29.94
C LEU A 426 -25.63 -26.46 30.50
N MET A 427 -25.20 -25.43 29.79
CA MET A 427 -24.18 -24.48 30.25
C MET A 427 -24.86 -23.26 30.87
N GLY A 428 -24.72 -23.11 32.18
CA GLY A 428 -24.99 -21.87 32.92
C GLY A 428 -24.97 -22.04 34.43
#